data_AF-A0A150NXN0-F1
#
_entry.id   AF-A0A150NXN0-F1
#
_cell.length_a   1.000
_cell.length_b   1.000
_cell.length_c   1.000
_cell.angle_alpha   90.00
_cell.angle_beta   90.00
_cell.angle_gamma   90.00
#
_symmetry.space_group_name_H-M   'P 1'
#
loop_
_entity.id
_entity.type
_entity.pdbx_description
1 polymer ?
#
loop_
_entity_poly.entity_id
_entity_poly.type
_entity_poly.pdbx_seq_one_letter_code
_entity_poly.pdbx_strand_id
1 'polypeptide(L)'
;MSKEIKFSSDARSAMVRGVDILADTVKVTLGPKGRNVVLEKSFGSPLITNDGVTIAKEIELEDHFENMGAKLVSEVASKTNDIAGDGTTTATVLTQAIVREGIKNVTAGANPIGIRRGIESAVAAAVEALKTTLSLLPTKKPSLRLLLSLLVLKKSVNTSLKPWKKLVKTELSPLKSHVVWKQNLKWLKECNSIAVTFHSTW
;
A
#
# COMPACT_ATOMS: atom_id res chain seq x y z
N MET A 1 6.86 22.82 -26.89
CA MET A 1 7.15 23.14 -25.48
C MET A 1 8.54 22.65 -25.13
N SER A 2 9.30 23.44 -24.35
CA SER A 2 10.59 23.01 -23.79
C SER A 2 10.37 21.96 -22.70
N LYS A 3 11.32 21.03 -22.53
CA LYS A 3 11.26 20.03 -21.46
C LYS A 3 11.75 20.66 -20.15
N GLU A 4 10.94 20.59 -19.11
CA GLU A 4 11.36 20.94 -17.75
C GLU A 4 12.10 19.76 -17.11
N ILE A 5 13.20 20.04 -16.42
CA ILE A 5 14.02 19.01 -15.78
C ILE A 5 14.13 19.35 -14.29
N LYS A 6 13.56 18.50 -13.43
CA LYS A 6 13.68 18.57 -11.96
C LYS A 6 14.57 17.45 -11.44
N PHE A 7 15.31 17.71 -10.37
CA PHE A 7 16.26 16.77 -9.77
C PHE A 7 16.00 16.54 -8.27
N SER A 8 16.63 15.50 -7.72
CA SER A 8 16.74 15.24 -6.27
C SER A 8 15.43 15.35 -5.49
N SER A 9 15.37 16.20 -4.46
CA SER A 9 14.26 16.34 -3.52
C SER A 9 13.02 16.88 -4.18
N ASP A 10 13.18 17.79 -5.13
CA ASP A 10 12.08 18.58 -5.67
C ASP A 10 11.26 17.71 -6.61
N ALA A 11 11.94 16.92 -7.45
CA ALA A 11 11.30 15.89 -8.27
C ALA A 11 10.60 14.83 -7.41
N ARG A 12 11.26 14.32 -6.36
CA ARG A 12 10.66 13.30 -5.47
C ARG A 12 9.43 13.84 -4.75
N SER A 13 9.50 15.05 -4.22
CA SER A 13 8.40 15.65 -3.47
C SER A 13 7.19 15.93 -4.35
N ALA A 14 7.40 16.39 -5.59
CA ALA A 14 6.33 16.55 -6.56
C ALA A 14 5.66 15.20 -6.90
N MET A 15 6.44 14.17 -7.22
CA MET A 15 5.87 12.85 -7.49
C MET A 15 5.08 12.28 -6.29
N VAL A 16 5.56 12.49 -5.05
CA VAL A 16 4.84 12.05 -3.84
C VAL A 16 3.50 12.74 -3.69
N ARG A 17 3.42 14.04 -3.96
CA ARG A 17 2.13 14.77 -3.91
C ARG A 17 1.13 14.18 -4.90
N GLY A 18 1.57 13.86 -6.11
CA GLY A 18 0.74 13.19 -7.10
C GLY A 18 0.26 11.79 -6.67
N VAL A 19 1.17 10.98 -6.14
CA VAL A 19 0.86 9.66 -5.55
C VAL A 19 -0.19 9.79 -4.45
N ASP A 20 -0.02 10.78 -3.57
CA ASP A 20 -0.90 11.02 -2.43
C ASP A 20 -2.28 11.51 -2.85
N ILE A 21 -2.38 12.44 -3.81
CA ILE A 21 -3.68 12.91 -4.30
C ILE A 21 -4.49 11.75 -4.87
N LEU A 22 -3.88 10.90 -5.70
CA LEU A 22 -4.56 9.74 -6.27
C LEU A 22 -4.95 8.73 -5.18
N ALA A 23 -4.01 8.35 -4.32
CA ALA A 23 -4.26 7.35 -3.30
C ALA A 23 -5.28 7.82 -2.24
N ASP A 24 -5.25 9.09 -1.87
CA ASP A 24 -6.18 9.68 -0.92
C ASP A 24 -7.60 9.77 -1.48
N THR A 25 -7.74 9.93 -2.80
CA THR A 25 -9.03 9.87 -3.48
C THR A 25 -9.56 8.44 -3.55
N VAL A 26 -8.72 7.47 -3.91
CA VAL A 26 -9.14 6.07 -4.07
C VAL A 26 -9.42 5.39 -2.72
N LYS A 27 -8.65 5.69 -1.66
CA LYS A 27 -8.79 5.02 -0.37
C LYS A 27 -10.15 5.23 0.31
N VAL A 28 -10.90 6.27 -0.06
CA VAL A 28 -12.24 6.52 0.52
C VAL A 28 -13.24 5.41 0.17
N THR A 29 -12.97 4.65 -0.90
CA THR A 29 -13.80 3.54 -1.34
C THR A 29 -13.44 2.21 -0.68
N LEU A 30 -12.37 2.18 0.12
CA LEU A 30 -11.87 0.94 0.71
C LEU A 30 -12.80 0.40 1.82
N GLY A 31 -13.16 -0.87 1.72
CA GLY A 31 -13.87 -1.61 2.76
C GLY A 31 -15.40 -1.53 2.67
N PRO A 32 -16.12 -2.18 3.60
CA PRO A 32 -17.57 -2.34 3.53
C PRO A 32 -18.33 -1.05 3.89
N LYS A 33 -17.63 -0.09 4.50
CA LYS A 33 -18.10 1.27 4.78
C LYS A 33 -17.48 2.31 3.84
N GLY A 34 -16.93 1.86 2.70
CA GLY A 34 -16.40 2.74 1.66
C GLY A 34 -17.48 3.70 1.15
N ARG A 35 -17.06 4.91 0.81
CA ARG A 35 -17.94 5.93 0.22
C ARG A 35 -17.76 5.95 -1.29
N ASN A 36 -18.78 6.42 -1.99
CA ASN A 36 -18.70 6.63 -3.43
C ASN A 36 -17.96 7.94 -3.72
N VAL A 37 -17.24 7.95 -4.83
CA VAL A 37 -16.65 9.13 -5.44
C VAL A 37 -17.52 9.56 -6.60
N VAL A 38 -17.68 10.88 -6.75
CA VAL A 38 -18.41 11.49 -7.86
C VAL A 38 -17.39 11.99 -8.87
N LEU A 39 -17.47 11.48 -10.09
CA LEU A 39 -16.58 11.80 -11.20
C LEU A 39 -17.36 12.65 -12.22
N GLU A 40 -16.77 13.77 -12.61
CA GLU A 40 -17.32 14.60 -13.67
C GLU A 40 -17.24 13.87 -15.02
N LYS A 41 -18.26 14.04 -15.85
CA LYS A 41 -18.26 13.60 -17.24
C LYS A 41 -18.47 14.81 -18.12
N SER A 42 -17.78 14.86 -19.27
CA SER A 42 -17.88 15.98 -20.21
C SER A 42 -19.30 16.24 -20.72
N PHE A 43 -20.17 15.23 -20.70
CA PHE A 43 -21.57 15.34 -21.07
C PHE A 43 -22.46 14.46 -20.18
N GLY A 44 -23.66 14.93 -19.88
CA GLY A 44 -24.66 14.18 -19.11
C GLY A 44 -24.48 14.26 -17.60
N SER A 45 -24.98 13.25 -16.89
CA SER A 45 -24.90 13.17 -15.43
C SER A 45 -23.54 12.67 -14.95
N PRO A 46 -23.08 13.10 -13.76
CA PRO A 46 -21.81 12.64 -13.19
C PRO A 46 -21.84 11.14 -12.90
N LEU A 47 -20.67 10.49 -12.94
CA LEU A 47 -20.52 9.08 -12.60
C LEU A 47 -20.26 8.93 -11.10
N ILE A 48 -21.16 8.26 -10.41
CA ILE A 48 -20.99 7.90 -8.99
C ILE A 48 -20.49 6.46 -8.93
N THR A 49 -19.27 6.26 -8.42
CA THR A 49 -18.65 4.92 -8.37
C THR A 49 -17.83 4.71 -7.10
N ASN A 50 -17.67 3.46 -6.70
CA ASN A 50 -16.73 3.02 -5.66
C ASN A 50 -15.57 2.19 -6.23
N ASP A 51 -15.51 2.00 -7.55
CA ASP A 51 -14.43 1.25 -8.18
C ASP A 51 -13.13 2.07 -8.22
N GLY A 52 -12.11 1.56 -7.55
CA GLY A 52 -10.80 2.21 -7.42
C GLY A 52 -10.08 2.40 -8.74
N VAL A 53 -10.24 1.51 -9.73
CA VAL A 53 -9.56 1.61 -11.03
C VAL A 53 -10.18 2.69 -11.88
N THR A 54 -11.51 2.72 -11.93
CA THR A 54 -12.25 3.77 -12.64
C THR A 54 -11.88 5.13 -12.08
N ILE A 55 -11.86 5.29 -10.76
CA ILE A 55 -11.46 6.54 -10.11
C ILE A 55 -10.01 6.90 -10.43
N ALA A 56 -9.08 5.96 -10.33
CA ALA A 56 -7.66 6.21 -10.58
C ALA A 56 -7.36 6.65 -12.02
N LYS A 57 -8.14 6.19 -13.00
CA LYS A 57 -7.95 6.54 -14.41
C LYS A 57 -8.40 7.96 -14.74
N GLU A 58 -9.46 8.44 -14.11
CA GLU A 58 -10.02 9.78 -14.31
C GLU A 58 -9.19 10.88 -13.63
N ILE A 59 -8.26 10.53 -12.74
CA ILE A 59 -7.41 11.52 -12.07
C ILE A 59 -6.31 12.00 -13.03
N GLU A 60 -6.34 13.30 -13.29
CA GLU A 60 -5.34 14.04 -14.06
C GLU A 60 -5.02 15.34 -13.34
N LEU A 61 -3.72 15.61 -13.15
CA LEU A 61 -3.25 16.76 -12.39
C LEU A 61 -2.59 17.79 -13.32
N GLU A 62 -2.75 19.06 -13.00
CA GLU A 62 -2.21 20.17 -13.79
C GLU A 62 -0.66 20.19 -13.77
N ASP A 63 -0.05 19.98 -12.60
CA ASP A 63 1.42 19.88 -12.51
C ASP A 63 1.90 18.57 -13.13
N HIS A 64 2.80 18.68 -14.10
CA HIS A 64 3.29 17.53 -14.85
C HIS A 64 3.99 16.50 -13.97
N PHE A 65 4.75 16.91 -12.95
CA PHE A 65 5.50 16.00 -12.09
C PHE A 65 4.60 15.29 -11.07
N GLU A 66 3.58 15.99 -10.57
CA GLU A 66 2.52 15.39 -9.76
C GLU A 66 1.71 14.41 -10.62
N ASN A 67 1.32 14.79 -11.84
CA ASN A 67 0.59 13.92 -12.74
C ASN A 67 1.38 12.64 -13.07
N MET A 68 2.70 12.75 -13.29
CA MET A 68 3.56 11.56 -13.45
C MET A 68 3.47 10.62 -12.24
N GLY A 69 3.54 11.17 -11.02
CA GLY A 69 3.38 10.39 -9.79
C GLY A 69 2.02 9.69 -9.70
N ALA A 70 0.95 10.41 -10.02
CA ALA A 70 -0.41 9.85 -10.07
C ALA A 70 -0.52 8.72 -11.11
N LYS A 71 -0.02 8.94 -12.33
CA LYS A 71 -0.10 7.94 -13.40
C LYS A 71 0.65 6.65 -13.06
N LEU A 72 1.79 6.71 -12.37
CA LEU A 72 2.48 5.51 -11.89
C LEU A 72 1.61 4.65 -10.95
N VAL A 73 0.84 5.29 -10.07
CA VAL A 73 -0.06 4.56 -9.16
C VAL A 73 -1.29 4.04 -9.90
N SER A 74 -1.79 4.79 -10.88
CA SER A 74 -2.89 4.35 -11.74
C SER A 74 -2.53 3.06 -12.51
N GLU A 75 -1.27 2.91 -12.90
CA GLU A 75 -0.76 1.70 -13.56
C GLU A 75 -0.76 0.49 -12.60
N VAL A 76 -0.40 0.69 -11.33
CA VAL A 76 -0.50 -0.37 -10.31
C VAL A 76 -1.93 -0.83 -10.12
N ALA A 77 -2.88 0.10 -10.06
CA ALA A 77 -4.30 -0.22 -9.94
C ALA A 77 -4.80 -0.99 -11.18
N SER A 78 -4.46 -0.53 -12.39
CA SER A 78 -4.86 -1.20 -13.63
C SER A 78 -4.26 -2.61 -13.72
N LYS A 79 -2.98 -2.79 -13.38
CA LYS A 79 -2.34 -4.10 -13.47
C LYS A 79 -2.93 -5.10 -12.48
N THR A 80 -3.30 -4.64 -11.29
CA THR A 80 -3.98 -5.46 -10.28
C THR A 80 -5.34 -5.93 -10.79
N ASN A 81 -6.08 -5.02 -11.43
CA ASN A 81 -7.37 -5.34 -12.04
C ASN A 81 -7.26 -6.38 -13.15
N ASP A 82 -6.24 -6.27 -14.01
CA ASP A 82 -6.07 -7.20 -15.13
C ASP A 82 -5.74 -8.63 -14.66
N ILE A 83 -5.06 -8.77 -13.53
CA ILE A 83 -4.64 -10.08 -12.98
C ILE A 83 -5.74 -10.69 -12.11
N ALA A 84 -6.35 -9.89 -11.23
CA ALA A 84 -7.22 -10.39 -10.16
C ALA A 84 -8.68 -9.93 -10.27
N GLY A 85 -8.96 -8.83 -10.97
CA GLY A 85 -10.30 -8.23 -11.07
C GLY A 85 -10.83 -7.60 -9.78
N ASP A 86 -10.03 -7.57 -8.71
CA ASP A 86 -10.35 -7.00 -7.40
C ASP A 86 -9.06 -6.62 -6.65
N GLY A 87 -9.16 -5.90 -5.53
CA GLY A 87 -8.03 -5.51 -4.69
C GLY A 87 -7.27 -4.28 -5.17
N THR A 88 -7.84 -3.54 -6.12
CA THR A 88 -7.23 -2.39 -6.79
C THR A 88 -7.01 -1.25 -5.81
N THR A 89 -8.01 -0.92 -5.00
CA THR A 89 -7.91 0.04 -3.89
C THR A 89 -6.87 -0.37 -2.85
N THR A 90 -6.77 -1.67 -2.54
CA THR A 90 -5.76 -2.20 -1.61
C THR A 90 -4.35 -2.01 -2.18
N ALA A 91 -4.14 -2.30 -3.46
CA ALA A 91 -2.86 -2.12 -4.14
C ALA A 91 -2.43 -0.65 -4.17
N THR A 92 -3.37 0.28 -4.39
CA THR A 92 -3.13 1.72 -4.34
C THR A 92 -2.67 2.18 -2.95
N VAL A 93 -3.35 1.74 -1.89
CA VAL A 93 -3.00 2.11 -0.50
C VAL A 93 -1.64 1.54 -0.08
N LEU A 94 -1.34 0.29 -0.45
CA LEU A 94 -0.03 -0.31 -0.19
C LEU A 94 1.09 0.45 -0.93
N THR A 95 0.86 0.80 -2.19
CA THR A 95 1.79 1.62 -2.98
C THR A 95 2.10 2.94 -2.30
N GLN A 96 1.06 3.67 -1.87
CA GLN A 96 1.22 4.93 -1.14
C GLN A 96 2.11 4.78 0.10
N ALA A 97 1.84 3.74 0.91
CA ALA A 97 2.61 3.48 2.14
C ALA A 97 4.09 3.16 1.85
N ILE A 98 4.36 2.34 0.84
CA ILE A 98 5.72 1.97 0.44
C ILE A 98 6.48 3.19 -0.09
N VAL A 99 5.84 4.00 -0.95
CA VAL A 99 6.47 5.19 -1.54
C VAL A 99 6.83 6.22 -0.46
N ARG A 100 5.89 6.52 0.45
CA ARG A 100 6.11 7.50 1.53
C ARG A 100 7.32 7.14 2.40
N GLU A 101 7.41 5.91 2.87
CA GLU A 101 8.56 5.52 3.69
C GLU A 101 9.83 5.26 2.90
N GLY A 102 9.72 4.75 1.68
CA GLY A 102 10.87 4.61 0.80
C GLY A 102 11.56 5.96 0.63
N ILE A 103 10.78 7.00 0.31
CA ILE A 103 11.33 8.35 0.09
C ILE A 103 11.86 8.96 1.38
N LYS A 104 11.18 8.78 2.51
CA LYS A 104 11.67 9.23 3.82
C LYS A 104 13.03 8.62 4.17
N ASN A 105 13.23 7.32 3.91
CA ASN A 105 14.51 6.66 4.14
C ASN A 105 15.58 7.12 3.15
N VAL A 106 15.22 7.34 1.88
CA VAL A 106 16.13 7.92 0.87
C VAL A 106 16.54 9.34 1.27
N THR A 107 15.63 10.17 1.78
CA THR A 107 15.97 11.52 2.28
C THR A 107 16.85 11.48 3.53
N ALA A 108 16.79 10.40 4.31
CA ALA A 108 17.70 10.17 5.44
C ALA A 108 19.09 9.66 5.02
N GLY A 109 19.36 9.55 3.71
CA GLY A 109 20.66 9.14 3.15
C GLY A 109 20.79 7.64 2.86
N ALA A 110 19.71 6.86 2.98
CA ALA A 110 19.77 5.44 2.64
C ALA A 110 19.83 5.22 1.11
N ASN A 111 20.54 4.16 0.70
CA ASN A 111 20.68 3.82 -0.72
C ASN A 111 19.35 3.28 -1.29
N PRO A 112 18.76 3.90 -2.34
CA PRO A 112 17.50 3.46 -2.93
C PRO A 112 17.55 2.04 -3.51
N ILE A 113 18.70 1.60 -4.04
CA ILE A 113 18.86 0.24 -4.57
C ILE A 113 18.79 -0.78 -3.43
N GLY A 114 19.39 -0.46 -2.27
CA GLY A 114 19.32 -1.29 -1.07
C GLY A 114 17.91 -1.39 -0.53
N ILE A 115 17.19 -0.27 -0.46
CA ILE A 115 15.77 -0.23 -0.06
C ILE A 115 14.94 -1.12 -0.98
N ARG A 116 15.10 -0.98 -2.31
CA ARG A 116 14.38 -1.80 -3.29
C ARG A 116 14.60 -3.30 -3.07
N ARG A 117 15.86 -3.73 -2.92
CA ARG A 117 16.19 -5.15 -2.65
C ARG A 117 15.56 -5.65 -1.34
N GLY A 118 15.54 -4.79 -0.32
CA GLY A 118 14.88 -5.07 0.96
C GLY A 118 13.36 -5.26 0.79
N ILE A 119 12.71 -4.40 0.00
CA ILE A 119 11.28 -4.51 -0.32
C ILE A 119 11.01 -5.81 -1.08
N GLU A 120 11.77 -6.13 -2.12
CA GLU A 120 11.61 -7.36 -2.90
C GLU A 120 11.72 -8.61 -2.02
N SER A 121 12.71 -8.65 -1.12
CA SER A 121 12.91 -9.76 -0.17
C SER A 121 11.76 -9.87 0.83
N ALA A 122 11.28 -8.74 1.36
CA ALA A 122 10.16 -8.70 2.30
C ALA A 122 8.85 -9.15 1.64
N VAL A 123 8.61 -8.74 0.39
CA VAL A 123 7.44 -9.15 -0.40
C VAL A 123 7.48 -10.66 -0.66
N ALA A 124 8.64 -11.21 -1.04
CA ALA A 124 8.79 -12.66 -1.25
C ALA A 124 8.41 -13.45 0.02
N ALA A 125 8.97 -13.06 1.17
CA ALA A 125 8.66 -13.70 2.45
C ALA A 125 7.18 -13.56 2.84
N ALA A 126 6.56 -12.40 2.59
CA ALA A 126 5.14 -12.17 2.87
C ALA A 126 4.24 -13.06 1.98
N VAL A 127 4.57 -13.19 0.69
CA VAL A 127 3.84 -14.04 -0.26
C VAL A 127 3.94 -15.51 0.13
N GLU A 128 5.12 -15.98 0.53
CA GLU A 128 5.29 -17.35 1.03
C GLU A 128 4.43 -17.62 2.26
N ALA A 129 4.48 -16.72 3.25
CA ALA A 129 3.66 -16.85 4.46
C ALA A 129 2.15 -16.87 4.16
N LEU A 130 1.68 -16.09 3.19
CA LEU A 130 0.29 -16.10 2.74
C LEU A 130 -0.08 -17.44 2.08
N LYS A 131 0.78 -17.98 1.21
CA LYS A 131 0.56 -19.28 0.57
C LYS A 131 0.46 -20.41 1.59
N THR A 132 1.36 -20.44 2.57
CA THR A 132 1.32 -21.43 3.67
C THR A 132 0.07 -21.30 4.53
N THR A 133 -0.40 -20.08 4.77
CA THR A 133 -1.62 -19.87 5.55
C THR A 133 -2.88 -20.33 4.80
N LEU A 134 -2.91 -20.15 3.47
CA LEU A 134 -4.02 -20.56 2.60
C LEU A 134 -4.16 -22.08 2.46
N SER A 135 -3.05 -22.83 2.42
CA SER A 135 -3.09 -24.29 2.27
C SER A 135 -3.63 -25.03 3.49
N LEU A 136 -3.73 -24.36 4.64
CA LEU A 136 -4.24 -24.92 5.89
C LEU A 136 -5.78 -24.86 6.03
N LEU A 137 -6.50 -24.35 5.02
CA LEU A 137 -7.97 -24.25 5.05
C LEU A 137 -8.63 -25.47 4.40
N PRO A 138 -9.25 -26.41 5.17
CA PRO A 138 -9.94 -27.55 4.61
C PRO A 138 -11.22 -27.12 3.87
N THR A 139 -11.37 -27.59 2.64
CA THR A 139 -12.53 -27.34 1.78
C THR A 139 -13.72 -28.20 2.22
N LYS A 140 -14.90 -27.57 2.45
CA LYS A 140 -16.23 -28.15 2.10
C LYS A 140 -17.47 -27.26 2.35
N LYS A 141 -17.40 -26.10 3.02
CA LYS A 141 -18.54 -25.17 3.11
C LYS A 141 -18.10 -23.69 3.04
N PRO A 142 -18.66 -22.88 2.12
CA PRO A 142 -18.18 -21.51 1.85
C PRO A 142 -18.42 -20.53 3.01
N SER A 143 -19.48 -20.72 3.81
CA SER A 143 -19.81 -19.85 4.95
C SER A 143 -18.88 -20.02 6.16
N LEU A 144 -18.43 -21.26 6.43
CA LEU A 144 -17.39 -21.53 7.44
C LEU A 144 -16.00 -21.12 6.94
N ARG A 145 -15.77 -21.08 5.62
CA ARG A 145 -14.49 -20.69 5.00
C ARG A 145 -14.09 -19.26 5.32
N LEU A 146 -15.06 -18.32 5.36
CA LEU A 146 -14.80 -16.91 5.67
C LEU A 146 -14.49 -16.71 7.15
N LEU A 147 -15.23 -17.38 8.04
CA LEU A 147 -15.00 -17.35 9.49
C LEU A 147 -13.69 -18.05 9.87
N LEU A 148 -13.38 -19.19 9.25
CA LEU A 148 -12.11 -19.89 9.47
C LEU A 148 -10.94 -19.12 8.86
N SER A 149 -11.07 -18.49 7.68
CA SER A 149 -10.00 -17.68 7.10
C SER A 149 -9.75 -16.42 7.93
N LEU A 150 -10.80 -15.77 8.45
CA LEU A 150 -10.67 -14.65 9.39
C LEU A 150 -10.01 -15.11 10.70
N LEU A 151 -10.39 -16.25 11.27
CA LEU A 151 -9.78 -16.80 12.49
C LEU A 151 -8.33 -17.27 12.28
N VAL A 152 -8.03 -17.89 11.14
CA VAL A 152 -6.68 -18.36 10.76
C VAL A 152 -5.79 -17.17 10.40
N LEU A 153 -6.29 -16.12 9.75
CA LEU A 153 -5.58 -14.85 9.60
C LEU A 153 -5.33 -14.20 10.96
N LYS A 154 -6.32 -14.16 11.86
CA LYS A 154 -6.18 -13.64 13.23
C LYS A 154 -5.11 -14.39 14.02
N LYS A 155 -5.02 -15.71 13.84
CA LYS A 155 -4.01 -16.57 14.50
C LYS A 155 -2.65 -16.47 13.81
N SER A 156 -2.58 -16.51 12.48
CA SER A 156 -1.34 -16.43 11.69
C SER A 156 -0.66 -15.07 11.83
N VAL A 157 -1.40 -13.96 11.76
CA VAL A 157 -0.85 -12.60 11.99
C VAL A 157 -0.29 -12.48 13.40
N ASN A 158 -1.01 -12.96 14.43
CA ASN A 158 -0.57 -12.88 15.81
C ASN A 158 0.59 -13.85 16.14
N THR A 159 0.72 -14.94 15.38
CA THR A 159 1.81 -15.92 15.53
C THR A 159 3.03 -15.50 14.73
N SER A 160 2.91 -14.94 13.52
CA SER A 160 3.99 -14.38 12.70
C SER A 160 4.57 -13.07 13.27
N LEU A 161 3.79 -12.31 14.04
CA LEU A 161 4.28 -11.20 14.86
C LEU A 161 5.24 -11.64 15.97
N LYS A 162 5.22 -12.89 16.44
CA LYS A 162 6.10 -13.38 17.52
C LYS A 162 7.55 -13.62 17.05
N PRO A 163 7.82 -14.35 15.95
CA PRO A 163 9.14 -14.43 15.33
C PRO A 163 9.65 -13.05 14.93
N TRP A 164 8.79 -12.17 14.40
CA TRP A 164 9.21 -10.85 13.96
C TRP A 164 9.57 -9.92 15.11
N LYS A 165 8.82 -9.95 16.22
CA LYS A 165 9.21 -9.28 17.49
C LYS A 165 10.50 -9.84 18.08
N LYS A 166 10.78 -11.14 17.88
CA LYS A 166 12.01 -11.81 18.28
C LYS A 166 13.17 -11.39 17.38
N LEU A 167 13.00 -11.36 16.06
CA LEU A 167 14.00 -10.91 15.07
C LEU A 167 14.38 -9.43 15.28
N VAL A 168 13.39 -8.55 15.53
CA VAL A 168 13.60 -7.14 15.89
C VAL A 168 14.32 -6.99 17.24
N LYS A 169 14.10 -7.88 18.21
CA LYS A 169 14.79 -7.87 19.51
C LYS A 169 16.18 -8.49 19.49
N THR A 170 16.44 -9.46 18.61
CA THR A 170 17.65 -10.31 18.66
C THR A 170 18.69 -9.87 17.64
N GLU A 171 18.29 -9.60 16.38
CA GLU A 171 19.24 -9.21 15.32
C GLU A 171 19.41 -7.69 15.16
N LEU A 172 18.38 -6.90 15.48
CA LEU A 172 18.39 -5.43 15.31
C LEU A 172 18.68 -4.67 16.62
N SER A 173 19.01 -5.39 17.71
CA SER A 173 19.41 -4.80 19.00
C SER A 173 20.64 -3.88 18.94
N PRO A 174 21.63 -4.08 18.04
CA PRO A 174 22.80 -3.20 17.95
C PRO A 174 22.51 -1.82 17.31
N LEU A 175 21.39 -1.66 16.60
CA LEU A 175 21.07 -0.47 15.80
C LEU A 175 20.19 0.57 16.53
N LYS A 176 19.92 0.36 17.82
CA LYS A 176 19.00 1.19 18.64
C LYS A 176 19.39 2.68 18.77
N SER A 177 20.65 3.02 18.50
CA SER A 177 21.16 4.39 18.56
C SER A 177 20.86 5.22 17.31
N HIS A 178 20.48 4.60 16.18
CA HIS A 178 20.27 5.30 14.92
C HIS A 178 18.87 5.90 14.80
N VAL A 179 18.78 7.18 14.40
CA VAL A 179 17.54 7.94 14.15
C VAL A 179 16.58 7.19 13.20
N VAL A 180 17.16 6.51 12.20
CA VAL A 180 16.46 5.65 11.21
C VAL A 180 15.67 4.52 11.90
N TRP A 181 16.16 3.97 13.01
CA TRP A 181 15.50 2.91 13.76
C TRP A 181 14.22 3.40 14.44
N LYS A 182 14.24 4.61 15.03
CA LYS A 182 13.05 5.21 15.65
C LYS A 182 11.95 5.52 14.63
N GLN A 183 12.33 5.93 13.41
CA GLN A 183 11.38 6.20 12.32
C GLN A 183 10.80 4.93 11.70
N ASN A 184 11.60 3.89 11.49
CA ASN A 184 11.09 2.59 11.05
C ASN A 184 10.20 1.93 12.11
N LEU A 185 10.52 2.07 13.40
CA LEU A 185 9.65 1.56 14.48
C LEU A 185 8.30 2.31 14.55
N LYS A 186 8.29 3.61 14.23
CA LYS A 186 7.06 4.41 14.13
C LYS A 186 6.21 3.97 12.95
N TRP A 187 6.84 3.77 11.78
CA TRP A 187 6.16 3.26 10.60
C TRP A 187 5.58 1.85 10.81
N LEU A 188 6.33 0.96 11.45
CA LEU A 188 5.87 -0.39 11.79
C LEU A 188 4.67 -0.37 12.75
N LYS A 189 4.59 0.61 13.65
CA LYS A 189 3.43 0.82 14.51
C LYS A 189 2.23 1.38 13.72
N GLU A 190 2.47 2.25 12.75
CA GLU A 190 1.44 2.77 11.84
C GLU A 190 0.89 1.68 10.91
N CYS A 191 1.74 0.83 10.31
CA CYS A 191 1.32 -0.34 9.54
C CYS A 191 0.52 -1.33 10.39
N ASN A 192 0.94 -1.57 11.63
CA ASN A 192 0.19 -2.41 12.56
C ASN A 192 -1.14 -1.74 12.97
N SER A 193 -1.18 -0.42 13.08
CA SER A 193 -2.43 0.33 13.31
C SER A 193 -3.37 0.19 12.11
N ILE A 194 -2.87 0.33 10.87
CA ILE A 194 -3.65 0.14 9.64
C ILE A 194 -4.21 -1.29 9.54
N ALA A 195 -3.40 -2.30 9.89
CA ALA A 195 -3.83 -3.69 9.96
C ALA A 195 -4.88 -3.93 11.06
N VAL A 196 -4.81 -3.22 12.18
CA VAL A 196 -5.80 -3.26 13.26
C VAL A 196 -7.08 -2.51 12.89
N THR A 197 -6.99 -1.40 12.14
CA THR A 197 -8.18 -0.71 11.61
C THR A 197 -8.93 -1.63 10.64
N PHE A 198 -8.20 -2.36 9.78
CA PHE A 198 -8.73 -3.43 8.91
C PHE A 198 -9.50 -4.51 9.68
N HIS A 199 -9.11 -4.77 10.94
CA HIS A 199 -9.70 -5.76 11.85
C HIS A 199 -10.99 -5.27 12.54
N SER A 200 -11.28 -3.96 12.51
CA SER A 200 -12.46 -3.35 13.17
C SER A 200 -13.61 -3.01 12.22
N THR A 201 -13.37 -3.06 10.91
CA THR A 201 -14.34 -2.69 9.87
C THR A 201 -14.93 -3.88 9.11
N TRP A 202 -14.44 -5.10 9.33
CA TRP A 202 -14.95 -6.35 8.74
C TRP A 202 -15.38 -7.34 9.81
#